data_AF-U7U8G5-F1
#
_entry.id   AF-U7U8G5-F1
#
_cell.length_a   1.000
_cell.length_b   1.000
_cell.length_c   1.000
_cell.angle_alpha   90.00
_cell.angle_beta   90.00
_cell.angle_gamma   90.00
#
_symmetry.space_group_name_H-M   'P 1'
#
loop_
_entity.id
_entity.type
_entity.pdbx_description
1 polymer ?
#
loop_
_entity_poly.entity_id
_entity_poly.type
_entity_poly.pdbx_seq_one_letter_code
_entity_poly.pdbx_strand_id
1 'polypeptide(L)'
;CRIATPHIAGYSLDGKLRGTAQIHAAYCAARGLEPTVELAQLMPGPALAGLTFAASAEPAEMLATLCRAVYDPRRDDADFRRSLQGDDAQRRAAFDLLRKAYPARREIDGLAVRIEGDNPALTAVVSALGARLLR
;
A
#
# COMPACT_ATOMS: atom_id res chain seq x y z
N CYS A 1 -19.64 2.46 -14.23
CA CYS A 1 -18.35 2.23 -13.55
C CYS A 1 -18.52 1.36 -12.32
N ARG A 2 -17.69 0.31 -12.16
CA ARG A 2 -17.74 -0.61 -11.00
C ARG A 2 -16.99 -0.07 -9.77
N ILE A 3 -15.94 0.73 -9.97
CA ILE A 3 -15.18 1.43 -8.92
C ILE A 3 -14.93 2.88 -9.41
N ALA A 4 -15.02 3.85 -8.51
CA ALA A 4 -14.71 5.25 -8.73
C ALA A 4 -14.02 5.84 -7.50
N THR A 5 -12.85 6.45 -7.66
CA THR A 5 -12.09 7.05 -6.55
C THR A 5 -11.51 8.42 -6.97
N PRO A 6 -11.24 9.34 -6.03
CA PRO A 6 -10.85 10.71 -6.35
C PRO A 6 -9.34 10.82 -6.69
N HIS A 7 -8.88 10.06 -7.69
CA HIS A 7 -7.48 10.08 -8.15
C HIS A 7 -6.43 9.83 -7.03
N ILE A 8 -6.68 8.80 -6.21
CA ILE A 8 -5.85 8.43 -5.04
C ILE A 8 -5.09 7.10 -5.22
N ALA A 9 -5.03 6.56 -6.44
CA ALA A 9 -4.42 5.26 -6.68
C ALA A 9 -2.95 5.21 -6.18
N GLY A 10 -2.19 6.29 -6.37
CA GLY A 10 -0.80 6.41 -5.92
C GLY A 10 -0.58 6.99 -4.50
N TYR A 11 -1.62 7.15 -3.68
CA TYR A 11 -1.53 7.88 -2.40
C TYR A 11 -1.03 7.03 -1.21
N SER A 12 -0.19 6.01 -1.43
CA SER A 12 0.46 5.28 -0.34
C SER A 12 1.38 6.19 0.49
N LEU A 13 1.50 5.88 1.78
CA LEU A 13 2.48 6.52 2.65
C LEU A 13 3.90 6.25 2.14
N ASP A 14 4.16 4.99 1.78
CA ASP A 14 5.42 4.52 1.21
C ASP A 14 5.76 5.32 -0.06
N GLY A 15 4.82 5.44 -1.01
CA GLY A 15 5.00 6.21 -2.25
C GLY A 15 5.26 7.70 -2.04
N LYS A 16 4.54 8.34 -1.10
CA LYS A 16 4.76 9.75 -0.76
C LYS A 16 6.18 10.03 -0.24
N LEU A 17 6.71 9.13 0.58
CA LEU A 17 8.04 9.30 1.17
C LEU A 17 9.17 8.79 0.26
N ARG A 18 8.88 7.79 -0.60
CA ARG A 18 9.83 7.25 -1.58
C ARG A 18 10.32 8.31 -2.56
N GLY A 19 9.48 9.28 -2.93
CA GLY A 19 9.92 10.42 -3.75
C GLY A 19 11.06 11.21 -3.10
N THR A 20 10.94 11.52 -1.80
CA THR A 20 11.99 12.19 -1.04
C THR A 20 13.25 11.34 -0.93
N ALA A 21 13.09 10.03 -0.66
CA ALA A 21 14.22 9.11 -0.56
C ALA A 21 15.01 8.99 -1.87
N GLN A 22 14.32 8.96 -3.02
CA GLN A 22 14.95 8.92 -4.35
C GLN A 22 15.72 10.21 -4.65
N ILE A 23 15.16 11.38 -4.33
CA ILE A 23 15.85 12.67 -4.49
C ILE A 23 17.09 12.73 -3.58
N HIS A 24 16.97 12.28 -2.32
CA HIS A 24 18.08 12.20 -1.39
C HIS A 24 19.21 11.31 -1.92
N ALA A 25 18.89 10.09 -2.38
CA ALA A 25 19.88 9.17 -2.95
C ALA A 25 20.57 9.77 -4.19
N ALA A 26 19.80 10.38 -5.09
CA ALA A 26 20.35 11.03 -6.29
C ALA A 26 21.26 12.21 -5.94
N TYR A 27 20.88 13.01 -4.94
CA TYR A 27 21.71 14.09 -4.43
C TYR A 27 23.03 13.56 -3.83
N CYS A 28 22.97 12.55 -2.96
CA CYS A 28 24.15 11.92 -2.39
C CYS A 28 25.11 11.41 -3.46
N ALA A 29 24.59 10.68 -4.46
CA ALA A 29 25.39 10.21 -5.59
C ALA A 29 26.04 11.35 -6.38
N ALA A 30 25.30 12.43 -6.68
CA ALA A 30 25.82 13.59 -7.39
C ALA A 30 26.90 14.36 -6.61
N ARG A 31 26.95 14.19 -5.28
CA ARG A 31 27.91 14.87 -4.39
C ARG A 31 29.03 13.95 -3.91
N GLY A 32 29.02 12.66 -4.28
CA GLY A 32 29.97 11.67 -3.75
C GLY A 32 29.80 11.44 -2.25
N LEU A 33 28.58 11.56 -1.73
CA LEU A 33 28.24 11.31 -0.33
C LEU A 33 27.58 9.93 -0.21
N GLU A 34 27.83 9.26 0.91
CA GLU A 34 27.10 8.05 1.28
C GLU A 34 25.73 8.42 1.89
N PRO A 35 24.62 7.86 1.40
CA PRO A 35 23.31 8.06 2.01
C PRO A 35 23.25 7.32 3.36
N THR A 36 23.14 8.06 4.46
CA THR A 36 23.15 7.49 5.83
C THR A 36 21.75 7.26 6.41
N VAL A 37 20.69 7.69 5.72
CA VAL A 37 19.30 7.61 6.20
C VAL A 37 18.47 6.81 5.20
N GLU A 38 17.88 5.73 5.70
CA GLU A 38 16.99 4.87 4.94
C GLU A 38 15.52 5.24 5.18
N LEU A 39 14.70 5.14 4.13
CA LEU A 39 13.28 5.48 4.23
C LEU A 39 12.58 4.72 5.36
N ALA A 40 12.89 3.44 5.52
CA ALA A 40 12.29 2.58 6.54
C ALA A 40 12.52 3.08 7.97
N GLN A 41 13.59 3.85 8.23
CA GLN A 41 13.89 4.42 9.55
C GLN A 41 13.00 5.62 9.90
N LEU A 42 12.45 6.28 8.88
CA LEU A 42 11.60 7.47 9.04
C LEU A 42 10.11 7.13 9.11
N MET A 43 9.74 5.88 8.80
CA MET A 43 8.36 5.45 8.72
C MET A 43 7.86 4.92 10.06
N PRO A 44 6.61 5.23 10.45
CA PRO A 44 5.97 4.50 11.53
C PRO A 44 5.82 3.02 11.15
N GLY A 45 5.89 2.15 12.16
CA GLY A 45 5.62 0.73 11.98
C GLY A 45 4.24 0.47 11.36
N PRO A 46 4.08 -0.56 10.51
CA PRO A 46 2.78 -0.88 9.93
C PRO A 46 1.80 -1.36 11.02
N ALA A 47 0.54 -0.94 10.93
CA ALA A 47 -0.51 -1.43 11.84
C ALA A 47 -0.77 -2.93 11.68
N LEU A 48 -0.63 -3.45 10.45
CA LEU A 48 -0.64 -4.88 10.17
C LEU A 48 0.81 -5.38 10.13
N ALA A 49 1.23 -6.08 11.19
CA ALA A 49 2.59 -6.60 11.29
C ALA A 49 2.87 -7.75 10.30
N GLY A 50 1.86 -8.54 9.96
CA GLY A 50 1.95 -9.64 9.02
C GLY A 50 0.74 -10.57 9.06
N LEU A 51 0.78 -11.60 8.20
CA LEU A 51 -0.25 -12.64 8.12
C LEU A 51 0.40 -14.03 8.07
N THR A 52 -0.25 -15.02 8.67
CA THR A 52 0.19 -16.42 8.66
C THR A 52 -0.87 -17.26 7.97
N PHE A 53 -0.43 -18.15 7.07
CA PHE A 53 -1.29 -19.09 6.34
C PHE A 53 -0.81 -20.53 6.57
N ALA A 54 -1.75 -21.47 6.67
CA ALA A 54 -1.42 -22.89 6.60
C ALA A 54 -0.96 -23.27 5.18
N ALA A 55 -0.09 -24.27 5.03
CA ALA A 55 0.31 -24.79 3.72
C ALA A 55 -0.85 -25.36 2.89
N SER A 56 -2.00 -25.66 3.53
CA SER A 56 -3.23 -26.11 2.87
C SER A 56 -4.09 -24.98 2.28
N ALA A 57 -3.71 -23.71 2.46
CA ALA A 57 -4.45 -22.59 1.90
C ALA A 57 -4.50 -22.64 0.38
N GLU A 58 -5.59 -22.16 -0.21
CA GLU A 58 -5.72 -22.05 -1.66
C GLU A 58 -5.03 -20.76 -2.16
N PRO A 59 -4.17 -20.83 -3.20
CA PRO A 59 -3.40 -19.69 -3.68
C PRO A 59 -4.22 -18.45 -4.08
N ALA A 60 -5.36 -18.59 -4.75
CA ALA A 60 -6.19 -17.46 -5.16
C ALA A 60 -6.90 -16.80 -3.97
N GLU A 61 -7.35 -17.57 -2.98
CA GLU A 61 -7.91 -17.06 -1.73
C GLU A 61 -6.86 -16.32 -0.90
N MET A 62 -5.65 -16.87 -0.80
CA MET A 62 -4.51 -16.21 -0.16
C MET A 62 -4.19 -14.89 -0.85
N LEU A 63 -4.07 -14.87 -2.18
CA LEU A 63 -3.85 -13.66 -2.97
C LEU A 63 -4.90 -12.59 -2.69
N ALA A 64 -6.18 -12.95 -2.73
CA ALA A 64 -7.28 -12.01 -2.48
C ALA A 64 -7.24 -11.46 -1.05
N THR A 65 -6.87 -12.30 -0.08
CA THR A 65 -6.75 -11.93 1.34
C THR A 65 -5.59 -10.96 1.55
N LEU A 66 -4.40 -11.28 1.06
CA LEU A 66 -3.20 -10.44 1.16
C LEU A 66 -3.46 -9.04 0.60
N CYS A 67 -4.00 -8.95 -0.61
CA CYS A 67 -4.26 -7.67 -1.26
C CYS A 67 -5.25 -6.82 -0.45
N ARG A 68 -6.39 -7.40 -0.03
CA ARG A 68 -7.45 -6.64 0.67
C ARG A 68 -7.12 -6.33 2.11
N ALA A 69 -6.29 -7.13 2.77
CA ALA A 69 -5.80 -6.85 4.12
C ALA A 69 -4.90 -5.60 4.15
N VAL A 70 -4.11 -5.38 3.10
CA VAL A 70 -3.28 -4.17 2.96
C VAL A 70 -4.12 -3.00 2.44
N TYR A 71 -4.89 -3.23 1.37
CA TYR A 71 -5.70 -2.18 0.76
C TYR A 71 -6.88 -2.72 -0.04
N ASP A 72 -8.08 -2.30 0.37
CA ASP A 72 -9.31 -2.54 -0.39
C ASP A 72 -9.86 -1.22 -0.97
N PRO A 73 -9.81 -1.02 -2.31
CA PRO A 73 -10.27 0.21 -2.94
C PRO A 73 -11.79 0.43 -2.82
N ARG A 74 -12.56 -0.57 -2.39
CA ARG A 74 -14.02 -0.43 -2.18
C ARG A 74 -14.34 0.55 -1.05
N ARG A 75 -13.43 0.72 -0.08
CA ARG A 75 -13.58 1.73 0.97
C ARG A 75 -13.55 3.14 0.36
N ASP A 76 -12.53 3.41 -0.45
CA ASP A 76 -12.36 4.72 -1.10
C ASP A 76 -13.48 4.99 -2.11
N ASP A 77 -13.98 3.96 -2.79
CA ASP A 77 -15.16 4.05 -3.66
C ASP A 77 -16.41 4.47 -2.89
N ALA A 78 -16.67 3.84 -1.74
CA ALA A 78 -17.80 4.18 -0.91
C ALA A 78 -17.70 5.63 -0.39
N ASP A 79 -16.51 6.05 0.06
CA ASP A 79 -16.25 7.40 0.54
C ASP A 79 -16.46 8.43 -0.58
N PHE A 80 -15.99 8.12 -1.79
CA PHE A 80 -16.17 8.98 -2.95
C PHE A 80 -17.64 9.11 -3.35
N ARG A 81 -18.39 8.02 -3.40
CA ARG A 81 -19.83 8.07 -3.72
C ARG A 81 -20.61 8.92 -2.72
N ARG A 82 -20.25 8.86 -1.43
CA ARG A 82 -20.85 9.71 -0.39
C ARG A 82 -20.47 11.19 -0.54
N SER A 83 -19.33 11.50 -1.15
CA SER A 83 -18.89 12.89 -1.35
C SER A 83 -19.54 13.58 -2.56
N LEU A 84 -20.26 12.83 -3.42
CA LEU A 84 -20.87 13.36 -4.65
C LEU A 84 -22.27 13.99 -4.43
N GLN A 85 -22.55 14.47 -3.22
CA GLN A 85 -23.80 15.14 -2.88
C GLN A 85 -23.68 16.66 -3.07
N GLY A 86 -24.82 17.33 -3.25
CA GLY A 86 -24.88 18.79 -3.39
C GLY A 86 -24.56 19.29 -4.81
N ASP A 87 -24.30 20.59 -4.93
CA ASP A 87 -24.01 21.27 -6.19
C ASP A 87 -22.58 21.01 -6.71
N ASP A 88 -22.29 21.52 -7.91
CA ASP A 88 -20.99 21.37 -8.56
C ASP A 88 -19.81 21.91 -7.73
N ALA A 89 -19.99 23.01 -7.01
CA ALA A 89 -18.94 23.60 -6.19
C ALA A 89 -18.66 22.73 -4.96
N GLN A 90 -19.71 22.23 -4.33
CA GLN A 90 -19.62 21.33 -3.17
C GLN A 90 -18.94 20.01 -3.55
N ARG A 91 -19.33 19.38 -4.67
CA ARG A 91 -18.71 18.13 -5.14
C ARG A 91 -17.23 18.31 -5.49
N ARG A 92 -16.84 19.42 -6.10
CA ARG A 92 -15.42 19.75 -6.37
C ARG A 92 -14.63 19.91 -5.08
N ALA A 93 -15.15 20.67 -4.12
CA ALA A 93 -14.48 20.85 -2.83
C ALA A 93 -14.34 19.51 -2.08
N ALA A 94 -15.36 18.65 -2.12
CA ALA A 94 -15.33 17.34 -1.48
C ALA A 94 -14.33 16.37 -2.15
N PHE A 95 -14.20 16.42 -3.48
CA PHE A 95 -13.18 15.66 -4.21
C PHE A 95 -11.76 15.99 -3.72
N ASP A 96 -11.44 17.28 -3.60
CA ASP A 96 -10.13 17.71 -3.11
C ASP A 96 -9.93 17.43 -1.62
N LEU A 97 -10.98 17.53 -0.81
CA LEU A 97 -10.92 17.20 0.61
C LEU A 97 -10.57 15.73 0.85
N LEU A 98 -11.18 14.80 0.11
CA LEU A 98 -10.86 13.37 0.21
C LEU A 98 -9.39 13.08 -0.13
N ARG A 99 -8.83 13.79 -1.11
CA ARG A 99 -7.42 13.68 -1.47
C ARG A 99 -6.52 14.26 -0.39
N LYS A 100 -6.85 15.44 0.12
CA LYS A 100 -6.05 16.15 1.13
C LYS A 100 -6.03 15.41 2.47
N ALA A 101 -7.18 14.87 2.89
CA ALA A 101 -7.35 14.15 4.15
C ALA A 101 -7.21 12.62 3.98
N TYR A 102 -6.58 12.15 2.90
CA TYR A 102 -6.47 10.72 2.61
C TYR A 102 -5.70 10.00 3.73
N PRO A 103 -6.24 8.90 4.30
CA PRO A 103 -5.61 8.19 5.39
C PRO A 103 -4.26 7.58 4.98
N ALA A 104 -3.41 7.32 5.98
CA ALA A 104 -2.19 6.56 5.75
C ALA A 104 -2.52 5.15 5.27
N ARG A 105 -2.00 4.79 4.09
CA ARG A 105 -2.16 3.48 3.45
C ARG A 105 -0.80 2.91 3.14
N ARG A 106 -0.53 1.65 3.51
CA ARG A 106 0.72 0.95 3.20
C ARG A 106 0.68 0.27 1.83
N GLU A 107 1.85 -0.12 1.33
CA GLU A 107 2.00 -0.97 0.14
C GLU A 107 2.16 -2.45 0.53
N ILE A 108 1.93 -3.36 -0.43
CA ILE A 108 1.98 -4.81 -0.21
C ILE A 108 3.43 -5.30 -0.04
N ASP A 109 4.40 -4.59 -0.63
CA ASP A 109 5.83 -4.93 -0.58
C ASP A 109 6.37 -5.05 0.87
N GLY A 110 5.85 -4.23 1.78
CA GLY A 110 6.21 -4.24 3.20
C GLY A 110 5.51 -5.31 4.04
N LEU A 111 4.52 -6.03 3.50
CA LEU A 111 3.75 -7.01 4.28
C LEU A 111 4.58 -8.26 4.57
N ALA A 112 4.70 -8.62 5.84
CA ALA A 112 5.31 -9.87 6.23
C ALA A 112 4.29 -11.03 6.13
N VAL A 113 4.68 -12.13 5.48
CA VAL A 113 3.81 -13.30 5.29
C VAL A 113 4.53 -14.56 5.72
N ARG A 114 3.92 -15.36 6.59
CA ARG A 114 4.41 -16.68 6.99
C ARG A 114 3.53 -17.77 6.39
N ILE A 115 4.16 -18.85 5.94
CA ILE A 115 3.47 -20.08 5.52
C ILE A 115 3.89 -21.19 6.48
N GLU A 116 2.93 -21.84 7.13
CA GLU A 116 3.17 -22.96 8.02
C GLU A 116 3.28 -24.25 7.20
N GLY A 117 4.52 -24.67 6.95
CA GLY A 117 4.85 -25.82 6.10
C GLY A 117 5.44 -25.39 4.76
N ASP A 118 5.60 -26.36 3.86
CA ASP A 118 6.12 -26.11 2.51
C ASP A 118 4.98 -26.15 1.48
N ASN A 119 4.80 -25.02 0.78
CA ASN A 119 3.94 -24.94 -0.38
C ASN A 119 4.55 -23.95 -1.39
N PRO A 120 5.17 -24.46 -2.47
CA PRO A 120 5.81 -23.62 -3.48
C PRO A 120 4.85 -22.65 -4.18
N ALA A 121 3.57 -23.02 -4.34
CA ALA A 121 2.59 -22.16 -4.98
C ALA A 121 2.25 -20.94 -4.12
N LEU A 122 2.09 -21.13 -2.81
CA LEU A 122 1.86 -20.02 -1.87
C LEU A 122 3.10 -19.12 -1.77
N THR A 123 4.29 -19.71 -1.75
CA THR A 123 5.55 -18.96 -1.78
C THR A 123 5.69 -18.11 -3.06
N ALA A 124 5.28 -18.64 -4.20
CA ALA A 124 5.26 -17.91 -5.46
C ALA A 124 4.30 -16.72 -5.43
N VAL A 125 3.12 -16.85 -4.81
CA VAL A 125 2.16 -15.75 -4.62
C VAL A 125 2.79 -14.61 -3.80
N VAL A 126 3.40 -14.93 -2.65
CA VAL A 126 4.07 -13.93 -1.80
C VAL A 126 5.15 -13.18 -2.58
N SER A 127 5.99 -13.92 -3.30
CA SER A 127 7.10 -13.34 -4.08
C SER A 127 6.61 -12.48 -5.24
N ALA A 128 5.58 -12.92 -5.97
CA ALA A 128 5.02 -12.19 -7.10
C ALA A 128 4.36 -10.86 -6.67
N LEU A 129 3.80 -10.82 -5.46
CA LEU A 129 3.26 -9.60 -4.85
C LEU A 129 4.35 -8.65 -4.32
N GLY A 130 5.61 -9.11 -4.24
CA GLY A 130 6.70 -8.37 -3.61
C GLY A 130 6.65 -8.35 -2.08
N ALA A 131 5.73 -9.09 -1.46
CA ALA A 131 5.62 -9.20 -0.02
C ALA A 131 6.80 -10.00 0.58
N ARG A 132 7.08 -9.81 1.88
CA ARG A 132 8.22 -10.42 2.55
C ARG A 132 7.86 -11.77 3.15
N LEU A 133 8.33 -12.85 2.54
CA LEU A 133 8.22 -14.19 3.11
C LEU A 133 9.05 -14.32 4.40
N LEU A 134 8.39 -14.69 5.49
CA LEU A 134 9.01 -15.07 6.75
C LEU A 134 9.28 -16.58 6.74
N ARG A 135 10.50 -16.94 7.12
CA ARG A 135 10.86 -18.33 7.42
C ARG A 135 10.33 -18.73 8.80
#